data_AF-U2L2R7-F1
#
_entry.id   AF-U2L2R7-F1
#
_cell.length_a   1.000
_cell.length_b   1.000
_cell.length_c   1.000
_cell.angle_alpha   90.00
_cell.angle_beta   90.00
_cell.angle_gamma   90.00
#
_symmetry.space_group_name_H-M   'P 1'
#
loop_
_entity.id
_entity.type
_entity.pdbx_description
1 polymer ?
#
loop_
_entity_poly.entity_id
_entity_poly.type
_entity_poly.pdbx_seq_one_letter_code
_entity_poly.pdbx_strand_id
1 'polypeptide(L)'
;MDFFMQDEVNLHTHCKYCRHAVGEVQDYVDEARKDGIKVLGMSDHCPVPDDRWHSARMFYSELDSYQKDCENAIGNAGDMHIFRGFETDYHRDYVSYYRDELLGERGFDYLLLAVHNYYAPDGIDIMIPECPINDRGALHAYTKTLIEGMQSGLFLYAVHPDLFAASYLEWDAEAKACSRDILACAESVHMPIEINGQGIRAKKVVSSSGERYRYPIQEFWNLAAEYDVPIVTAADCHKPEDMLTSRAACKTIAAKANLTFARYAIDENGNIIIQ
;
A
#
# COMPACT_ATOMS: atom_id res chain seq x y z
N MET A 1 -11.41 -21.80 8.17
CA MET A 1 -10.38 -20.74 8.16
C MET A 1 -9.19 -21.31 7.44
N ASP A 2 -9.00 -20.85 6.21
CA ASP A 2 -7.84 -21.22 5.39
C ASP A 2 -6.70 -20.26 5.71
N PHE A 3 -5.47 -20.78 5.78
CA PHE A 3 -4.28 -20.00 6.09
C PHE A 3 -3.37 -19.93 4.88
N PHE A 4 -2.78 -18.76 4.65
CA PHE A 4 -1.89 -18.51 3.52
C PHE A 4 -0.57 -17.91 4.01
N MET A 5 0.51 -18.31 3.36
CA MET A 5 1.84 -17.78 3.61
C MET A 5 2.09 -16.53 2.77
N GLN A 6 3.09 -15.74 3.14
CA GLN A 6 3.46 -14.51 2.43
C GLN A 6 3.67 -14.68 0.92
N ASP A 7 4.15 -15.84 0.47
CA ASP A 7 4.40 -16.13 -0.95
C ASP A 7 3.13 -16.48 -1.74
N GLU A 8 2.01 -16.71 -1.07
CA GLU A 8 0.72 -17.07 -1.67
C GLU A 8 -0.24 -15.89 -1.76
N VAL A 9 0.18 -14.71 -1.27
CA VAL A 9 -0.69 -13.54 -1.11
C VAL A 9 -0.08 -12.30 -1.76
N ASN A 10 -0.88 -11.57 -2.53
CA ASN A 10 -0.58 -10.21 -3.00
C ASN A 10 -1.83 -9.35 -2.92
N LEU A 11 -1.93 -8.47 -1.93
CA LEU A 11 -3.11 -7.61 -1.73
C LEU A 11 -2.96 -6.20 -2.31
N HIS A 12 -1.81 -5.89 -2.91
CA HIS A 12 -1.53 -4.58 -3.51
C HIS A 12 -1.32 -4.72 -5.02
N THR A 13 -2.36 -4.40 -5.79
CA THR A 13 -2.40 -4.56 -7.25
C THR A 13 -3.23 -3.46 -7.91
N HIS A 14 -2.63 -2.72 -8.85
CA HIS A 14 -3.32 -1.71 -9.65
C HIS A 14 -3.77 -2.27 -11.00
N CYS A 15 -4.53 -1.46 -11.74
CA CYS A 15 -4.92 -1.75 -13.12
C CYS A 15 -5.14 -0.45 -13.89
N LYS A 16 -5.61 -0.53 -15.15
CA LYS A 16 -5.76 0.64 -16.04
C LYS A 16 -6.50 1.85 -15.42
N TYR A 17 -7.35 1.64 -14.41
CA TYR A 17 -8.19 2.67 -13.83
C TYR A 17 -7.40 3.76 -13.10
N CYS A 18 -6.20 3.49 -12.55
CA CYS A 18 -5.36 4.57 -12.00
C CYS A 18 -4.64 5.47 -13.02
N ARG A 19 -4.75 5.17 -14.32
CA ARG A 19 -4.16 5.93 -15.44
C ARG A 19 -2.64 5.88 -15.55
N HIS A 20 -1.96 5.22 -14.62
CA HIS A 20 -0.51 5.00 -14.69
C HIS A 20 -0.09 3.53 -14.52
N ALA A 21 -1.07 2.64 -14.40
CA ALA A 21 -0.93 1.22 -14.67
C ALA A 21 -1.54 0.86 -16.04
N VAL A 22 -1.17 -0.32 -16.55
CA VAL A 22 -1.73 -0.90 -17.78
C VAL A 22 -2.37 -2.25 -17.48
N GLY A 23 -3.16 -2.77 -18.41
CA GLY A 23 -3.82 -4.06 -18.27
C GLY A 23 -5.17 -3.99 -17.55
N GLU A 24 -5.99 -4.96 -17.88
CA GLU A 24 -7.31 -5.21 -17.32
C GLU A 24 -7.19 -6.00 -16.01
N VAL A 25 -8.21 -5.97 -15.16
CA VAL A 25 -8.25 -6.75 -13.92
C VAL A 25 -7.91 -8.24 -14.17
N GLN A 26 -8.46 -8.82 -15.23
CA GLN A 26 -8.24 -10.23 -15.58
C GLN A 26 -6.77 -10.53 -15.95
N ASP A 27 -6.04 -9.57 -16.53
CA ASP A 27 -4.63 -9.76 -16.88
C ASP A 27 -3.77 -10.01 -15.63
N TYR A 28 -4.06 -9.29 -14.54
CA TYR A 28 -3.37 -9.46 -13.25
C TYR A 28 -3.75 -10.77 -12.57
N VAL A 29 -5.02 -11.18 -12.65
CA VAL A 29 -5.48 -12.49 -12.15
C VAL A 29 -4.73 -13.62 -12.85
N ASP A 30 -4.60 -13.55 -14.18
CA ASP A 30 -3.93 -14.57 -14.95
C ASP A 30 -2.43 -14.64 -14.65
N GLU A 31 -1.78 -13.50 -14.40
CA GLU A 31 -0.37 -13.49 -13.98
C GLU A 31 -0.17 -13.99 -12.55
N ALA A 32 -1.05 -13.61 -11.63
CA ALA A 32 -1.07 -14.12 -10.25
C ALA A 32 -1.17 -15.65 -10.22
N ARG A 33 -1.99 -16.26 -11.09
CA ARG A 33 -2.07 -17.73 -11.22
C ARG A 33 -0.76 -18.36 -11.64
N LYS A 34 -0.07 -17.79 -12.62
CA LYS A 34 1.21 -18.32 -13.14
C LYS A 34 2.29 -18.29 -12.05
N ASP A 35 2.25 -17.25 -11.24
CA ASP A 35 3.14 -17.02 -10.11
C ASP A 35 2.86 -17.91 -8.90
N GLY A 36 1.65 -18.48 -8.82
CA GLY A 36 1.22 -19.38 -7.75
C GLY A 36 0.47 -18.69 -6.61
N ILE A 37 0.12 -17.40 -6.75
CA ILE A 37 -0.71 -16.66 -5.80
C ILE A 37 -2.07 -17.36 -5.64
N LYS A 38 -2.51 -17.45 -4.38
CA LYS A 38 -3.79 -18.01 -3.95
C LYS A 38 -4.76 -16.94 -3.49
N VAL A 39 -4.25 -15.82 -2.98
CA VAL A 39 -5.04 -14.67 -2.55
C VAL A 39 -4.55 -13.41 -3.24
N LEU A 40 -5.38 -12.87 -4.12
CA LEU A 40 -5.11 -11.65 -4.86
C LEU A 40 -6.05 -10.54 -4.40
N GLY A 41 -5.50 -9.37 -4.16
CA GLY A 41 -6.26 -8.16 -3.92
C GLY A 41 -6.11 -7.20 -5.08
N MET A 42 -7.24 -6.79 -5.66
CA MET A 42 -7.30 -5.67 -6.59
C MET A 42 -7.55 -4.42 -5.77
N SER A 43 -6.54 -3.55 -5.68
CA SER A 43 -6.51 -2.40 -4.77
C SER A 43 -6.07 -1.15 -5.52
N ASP A 44 -6.82 -0.78 -6.56
CA ASP A 44 -6.43 0.38 -7.35
C ASP A 44 -6.49 1.67 -6.50
N HIS A 45 -5.96 2.79 -7.00
CA HIS A 45 -6.03 4.04 -6.23
C HIS A 45 -7.49 4.46 -6.04
N CYS A 46 -7.88 4.67 -4.77
CA CYS A 46 -9.24 5.00 -4.37
C CYS A 46 -9.74 6.29 -5.04
N PRO A 47 -10.84 6.27 -5.82
CA PRO A 47 -11.47 7.50 -6.27
C PRO A 47 -12.07 8.27 -5.09
N VAL A 48 -12.15 9.59 -5.23
CA VAL A 48 -12.77 10.48 -4.25
C VAL A 48 -13.87 11.31 -4.91
N PRO A 49 -14.95 11.68 -4.19
CA PRO A 49 -16.16 12.24 -4.82
C PRO A 49 -15.98 13.57 -5.57
N ASP A 50 -14.90 14.30 -5.31
CA ASP A 50 -14.58 15.58 -5.96
C ASP A 50 -13.55 15.46 -7.08
N ASP A 51 -13.18 14.23 -7.46
CA ASP A 51 -12.21 13.92 -8.52
C ASP A 51 -10.82 14.57 -8.33
N ARG A 52 -10.47 15.02 -7.12
CA ARG A 52 -9.10 15.47 -6.88
C ARG A 52 -8.13 14.30 -7.07
N TRP A 53 -6.89 14.63 -7.45
CA TRP A 53 -5.83 13.66 -7.76
C TRP A 53 -6.13 12.71 -8.94
N HIS A 54 -7.12 13.02 -9.79
CA HIS A 54 -7.48 12.19 -10.95
C HIS A 54 -6.33 11.98 -11.95
N SER A 55 -5.17 12.63 -11.83
CA SER A 55 -3.99 12.31 -12.65
C SER A 55 -3.42 10.92 -12.34
N ALA A 56 -3.71 10.37 -11.16
CA ALA A 56 -3.16 9.11 -10.66
C ALA A 56 -4.24 8.17 -10.07
N ARG A 57 -5.53 8.39 -10.35
CA ARG A 57 -6.62 7.50 -9.92
C ARG A 57 -7.79 7.55 -10.90
N MET A 58 -8.72 6.63 -10.73
CA MET A 58 -9.96 6.63 -11.52
C MET A 58 -10.82 7.85 -11.18
N PHE A 59 -11.61 8.31 -12.15
CA PHE A 59 -12.68 9.27 -11.82
C PHE A 59 -13.71 8.56 -10.94
N TYR A 60 -14.39 9.32 -10.08
CA TYR A 60 -15.48 8.79 -9.26
C TYR A 60 -16.58 8.13 -10.12
N SER A 61 -16.84 8.65 -11.32
CA SER A 61 -17.77 8.05 -12.28
C SER A 61 -17.36 6.68 -12.83
N GLU A 62 -16.09 6.28 -12.69
CA GLU A 62 -15.56 5.00 -13.16
C GLU A 62 -15.67 3.89 -12.09
N LEU A 63 -16.02 4.24 -10.85
CA LEU A 63 -16.10 3.33 -9.71
C LEU A 63 -17.01 2.12 -9.96
N ASP A 64 -18.18 2.34 -10.58
CA ASP A 64 -19.11 1.24 -10.91
C ASP A 64 -18.51 0.28 -11.95
N SER A 65 -17.72 0.80 -12.91
CA SER A 65 -17.07 -0.03 -13.92
C SER A 65 -15.95 -0.86 -13.30
N TYR A 66 -15.14 -0.25 -12.42
CA TYR A 66 -14.10 -0.95 -11.67
C TYR A 66 -14.68 -2.07 -10.82
N GLN A 67 -15.72 -1.76 -10.02
CA GLN A 67 -16.38 -2.75 -9.18
C GLN A 67 -16.89 -3.95 -10.00
N LYS A 68 -17.55 -3.68 -11.13
CA LYS A 68 -18.04 -4.72 -12.03
C LYS A 68 -16.92 -5.58 -12.62
N ASP A 69 -15.81 -4.98 -13.01
CA ASP A 69 -14.67 -5.73 -13.56
C ASP A 69 -14.05 -6.64 -12.50
N CYS A 70 -13.95 -6.19 -11.24
CA CYS A 70 -13.51 -7.05 -10.14
C CYS A 70 -14.51 -8.18 -9.83
N GLU A 71 -15.82 -7.91 -9.83
CA GLU A 71 -16.86 -8.93 -9.64
C GLU A 71 -16.83 -9.99 -10.75
N ASN A 72 -16.62 -9.57 -12.01
CA ASN A 72 -16.43 -10.51 -13.13
C ASN A 72 -15.18 -11.37 -12.94
N ALA A 73 -14.07 -10.79 -12.47
CA ALA A 73 -12.85 -11.53 -12.18
C ALA A 73 -13.05 -12.55 -11.05
N ILE A 74 -13.77 -12.19 -9.99
CA ILE A 74 -14.16 -13.10 -8.89
C ILE A 74 -14.98 -14.27 -9.43
N GLY A 75 -15.96 -14.00 -10.31
CA GLY A 75 -16.77 -15.06 -10.93
C GLY A 75 -15.96 -16.05 -11.77
N ASN A 76 -14.78 -15.64 -12.26
CA ASN A 76 -13.86 -16.45 -13.05
C ASN A 76 -12.63 -16.90 -12.25
N ALA A 77 -12.62 -16.76 -10.92
CA ALA A 77 -11.42 -16.92 -10.09
C ALA A 77 -10.95 -18.39 -9.95
N GLY A 78 -11.85 -19.36 -10.13
CA GLY A 78 -11.55 -20.77 -9.86
C GLY A 78 -11.23 -20.98 -8.38
N ASP A 79 -10.08 -21.58 -8.07
CA ASP A 79 -9.63 -21.83 -6.69
C ASP A 79 -8.85 -20.65 -6.06
N MET A 80 -8.72 -19.52 -6.76
CA MET A 80 -8.08 -18.33 -6.21
C MET A 80 -9.10 -17.47 -5.47
N HIS A 81 -8.72 -16.92 -4.31
CA HIS A 81 -9.49 -15.88 -3.65
C HIS A 81 -9.11 -14.52 -4.23
N ILE A 82 -10.11 -13.77 -4.69
CA ILE A 82 -9.93 -12.41 -5.20
C ILE A 82 -10.72 -11.47 -4.31
N PHE A 83 -10.04 -10.46 -3.78
CA PHE A 83 -10.63 -9.40 -2.97
C PHE A 83 -10.63 -8.08 -3.75
N ARG A 84 -11.67 -7.29 -3.52
CA ARG A 84 -11.87 -5.95 -4.07
C ARG A 84 -11.52 -4.96 -3.00
N GLY A 85 -10.61 -4.06 -3.28
CA GLY A 85 -10.25 -3.01 -2.33
C GLY A 85 -9.73 -1.79 -3.05
N PHE A 86 -9.13 -0.91 -2.26
CA PHE A 86 -8.43 0.26 -2.79
C PHE A 86 -7.18 0.54 -2.00
N GLU A 87 -6.15 1.01 -2.70
CA GLU A 87 -5.09 1.77 -2.07
C GLU A 87 -5.57 3.21 -1.86
N THR A 88 -5.68 3.61 -0.58
CA THR A 88 -6.47 4.77 -0.17
C THR A 88 -5.62 5.77 0.60
N ASP A 89 -5.41 6.94 -0.01
CA ASP A 89 -4.86 8.10 0.68
C ASP A 89 -5.72 8.48 1.88
N TYR A 90 -5.14 8.50 3.09
CA TYR A 90 -5.89 9.01 4.23
C TYR A 90 -6.08 10.52 4.14
N HIS A 91 -7.34 10.94 4.14
CA HIS A 91 -7.73 12.33 4.26
C HIS A 91 -9.00 12.44 5.11
N ARG A 92 -8.94 13.23 6.18
CA ARG A 92 -10.01 13.33 7.20
C ARG A 92 -11.40 13.63 6.62
N ASP A 93 -11.46 14.40 5.53
CA ASP A 93 -12.73 14.83 4.93
C ASP A 93 -13.45 13.69 4.18
N TYR A 94 -12.75 12.58 3.89
CA TYR A 94 -13.31 11.40 3.21
C TYR A 94 -13.54 10.20 4.13
N VAL A 95 -13.26 10.31 5.43
CA VAL A 95 -13.42 9.21 6.40
C VAL A 95 -14.82 8.59 6.36
N SER A 96 -15.87 9.43 6.30
CA SER A 96 -17.25 8.91 6.19
C SER A 96 -17.52 8.26 4.83
N TYR A 97 -16.96 8.78 3.74
CA TYR A 97 -17.08 8.17 2.42
C TYR A 97 -16.42 6.78 2.38
N TYR A 98 -15.22 6.64 2.94
CA TYR A 98 -14.52 5.36 3.03
C TYR A 98 -15.30 4.32 3.82
N ARG A 99 -15.82 4.71 4.99
CA ARG A 99 -16.55 3.79 5.87
C ARG A 99 -17.94 3.48 5.34
N ASP A 100 -18.72 4.51 5.03
CA ASP A 100 -20.16 4.39 4.85
C ASP A 100 -20.49 3.99 3.40
N GLU A 101 -19.74 4.50 2.41
CA GLU A 101 -19.97 4.15 1.00
C GLU A 101 -19.10 2.97 0.54
N LEU A 102 -17.77 3.08 0.61
CA LEU A 102 -16.88 2.06 0.04
C LEU A 102 -16.99 0.72 0.79
N LEU A 103 -16.79 0.74 2.10
CA LEU A 103 -16.89 -0.47 2.93
C LEU A 103 -18.35 -0.86 3.23
N GLY A 104 -19.23 0.13 3.42
CA GLY A 104 -20.63 -0.09 3.79
C GLY A 104 -21.54 -0.43 2.61
N GLU A 105 -21.99 0.59 1.88
CA GLU A 105 -22.99 0.44 0.80
C GLU A 105 -22.51 -0.41 -0.37
N ARG A 106 -21.25 -0.20 -0.81
CA ARG A 106 -20.66 -0.90 -1.96
C ARG A 106 -20.05 -2.25 -1.58
N GLY A 107 -19.69 -2.43 -0.31
CA GLY A 107 -19.17 -3.68 0.23
C GLY A 107 -17.81 -4.07 -0.36
N PHE A 108 -16.91 -3.11 -0.59
CA PHE A 108 -15.50 -3.43 -0.85
C PHE A 108 -14.90 -4.15 0.36
N ASP A 109 -14.01 -5.10 0.09
CA ASP A 109 -13.52 -6.05 1.08
C ASP A 109 -12.47 -5.43 2.02
N TYR A 110 -11.68 -4.47 1.54
CA TYR A 110 -10.69 -3.76 2.34
C TYR A 110 -10.25 -2.43 1.74
N LEU A 111 -9.61 -1.61 2.58
CA LEU A 111 -8.85 -0.42 2.15
C LEU A 111 -7.40 -0.56 2.67
N LEU A 112 -6.42 -0.20 1.85
CA LEU A 112 -5.02 -0.06 2.26
C LEU A 112 -4.73 1.40 2.56
N LEU A 113 -4.00 1.66 3.65
CA LEU A 113 -3.64 3.01 4.05
C LEU A 113 -2.40 3.47 3.29
N ALA A 114 -2.56 4.50 2.46
CA ALA A 114 -1.48 5.20 1.80
C ALA A 114 -1.41 6.68 2.21
N VAL A 115 -0.26 7.30 1.95
CA VAL A 115 -0.08 8.77 1.99
C VAL A 115 0.77 9.18 0.80
N HIS A 116 0.14 9.49 -0.33
CA HIS A 116 0.85 9.92 -1.54
C HIS A 116 1.04 11.42 -1.63
N ASN A 117 0.32 12.20 -0.85
CA ASN A 117 0.29 13.66 -0.99
C ASN A 117 0.62 14.35 0.34
N TYR A 118 1.45 15.38 0.26
CA TYR A 118 1.57 16.42 1.26
C TYR A 118 0.45 17.46 1.03
N TYR A 119 -0.43 17.61 2.03
CA TYR A 119 -1.53 18.58 2.01
C TYR A 119 -1.05 19.91 2.58
N ALA A 120 -0.52 20.79 1.73
CA ALA A 120 0.02 22.06 2.18
C ALA A 120 -1.11 22.99 2.69
N PRO A 121 -0.85 23.84 3.73
CA PRO A 121 -1.85 24.78 4.25
C PRO A 121 -2.35 25.82 3.22
N ASP A 122 -1.62 26.04 2.14
CA ASP A 122 -1.99 26.94 1.04
C ASP A 122 -2.95 26.27 0.03
N GLY A 123 -3.33 25.01 0.26
CA GLY A 123 -4.26 24.24 -0.55
C GLY A 123 -3.62 23.52 -1.74
N ILE A 124 -2.29 23.53 -1.85
CA ILE A 124 -1.58 22.77 -2.89
C ILE A 124 -1.24 21.37 -2.36
N ASP A 125 -1.73 20.35 -3.06
CA ASP A 125 -1.31 18.98 -2.82
C ASP A 125 -0.07 18.69 -3.65
N ILE A 126 0.99 18.19 -3.00
CA ILE A 126 2.24 17.82 -3.67
C ILE A 126 2.47 16.34 -3.43
N MET A 127 2.73 15.57 -4.51
CA MET A 127 3.06 14.16 -4.36
C MET A 127 4.35 14.00 -3.53
N ILE A 128 4.41 13.01 -2.64
CA ILE A 128 5.55 12.80 -1.74
C ILE A 128 6.88 12.69 -2.51
N PRO A 129 7.00 11.95 -3.62
CA PRO A 129 8.22 11.91 -4.43
C PRO A 129 8.60 13.25 -5.09
N GLU A 130 7.67 14.20 -5.18
CA GLU A 130 7.85 15.53 -5.80
C GLU A 130 8.09 16.65 -4.77
N CYS A 131 8.00 16.33 -3.47
CA CYS A 131 8.31 17.27 -2.41
C CYS A 131 9.77 17.75 -2.48
N PRO A 132 10.09 18.96 -1.96
CA PRO A 132 11.46 19.43 -1.92
C PRO A 132 12.37 18.45 -1.18
N ILE A 133 13.58 18.26 -1.71
CA ILE A 133 14.53 17.27 -1.20
C ILE A 133 14.89 17.56 0.26
N ASN A 134 14.77 16.55 1.12
CA ASN A 134 15.01 16.63 2.57
C ASN A 134 14.15 17.67 3.30
N ASP A 135 12.95 17.96 2.81
CA ASP A 135 12.02 18.85 3.49
C ASP A 135 11.46 18.19 4.76
N ARG A 136 11.78 18.79 5.92
CA ARG A 136 11.32 18.29 7.22
C ARG A 136 9.83 18.49 7.45
N GLY A 137 9.25 19.54 6.89
CA GLY A 137 7.82 19.81 7.00
C GLY A 137 7.00 18.75 6.29
N ALA A 138 7.42 18.36 5.08
CA ALA A 138 6.82 17.27 4.32
C ALA A 138 6.97 15.93 5.05
N LEU A 139 8.15 15.62 5.61
CA LEU A 139 8.36 14.42 6.42
C LEU A 139 7.41 14.37 7.63
N HIS A 140 7.33 15.46 8.40
CA HIS A 140 6.46 15.54 9.58
C HIS A 140 4.99 15.40 9.21
N ALA A 141 4.56 16.02 8.12
CA ALA A 141 3.19 15.94 7.64
C ALA A 141 2.85 14.55 7.10
N TYR A 142 3.77 13.89 6.40
CA TYR A 142 3.63 12.49 5.99
C TYR A 142 3.45 11.59 7.21
N THR A 143 4.35 11.69 8.20
CA THR A 143 4.31 10.91 9.44
C THR A 143 3.01 11.11 10.20
N LYS A 144 2.59 12.38 10.37
CA LYS A 144 1.34 12.70 11.05
C LYS A 144 0.13 12.11 10.31
N THR A 145 0.04 12.29 9.00
CA THR A 145 -1.07 11.78 8.18
C THR A 145 -1.15 10.27 8.24
N LEU A 146 -0.01 9.58 8.17
CA LEU A 146 0.04 8.13 8.26
C LEU A 146 -0.42 7.63 9.64
N ILE A 147 0.04 8.28 10.72
CA ILE A 147 -0.39 7.98 12.10
C ILE A 147 -1.90 8.18 12.28
N GLU A 148 -2.44 9.31 11.83
CA GLU A 148 -3.89 9.56 11.90
C GLU A 148 -4.68 8.52 11.09
N GLY A 149 -4.16 8.12 9.92
CA GLY A 149 -4.72 7.04 9.11
C GLY A 149 -4.75 5.71 9.85
N MET A 150 -3.63 5.31 10.48
CA MET A 150 -3.56 4.07 11.28
C MET A 150 -4.55 4.09 12.45
N GLN A 151 -4.67 5.23 13.14
CA GLN A 151 -5.57 5.41 14.28
C GLN A 151 -7.05 5.47 13.91
N SER A 152 -7.39 5.66 12.63
CA SER A 152 -8.79 5.71 12.17
C SER A 152 -9.52 4.37 12.28
N GLY A 153 -8.77 3.25 12.28
CA GLY A 153 -9.32 1.89 12.30
C GLY A 153 -10.01 1.47 11.01
N LEU A 154 -9.82 2.19 9.90
CA LEU A 154 -10.48 1.92 8.61
C LEU A 154 -9.72 0.97 7.69
N PHE A 155 -8.42 0.83 7.88
CA PHE A 155 -7.53 0.23 6.89
C PHE A 155 -7.01 -1.14 7.36
N LEU A 156 -6.83 -2.05 6.41
CA LEU A 156 -6.34 -3.40 6.66
C LEU A 156 -4.85 -3.39 7.05
N TYR A 157 -4.03 -2.60 6.35
CA TYR A 157 -2.62 -2.37 6.65
C TYR A 157 -2.10 -1.09 5.98
N ALA A 158 -0.94 -0.60 6.42
CA ALA A 158 -0.27 0.56 5.82
C ALA A 158 0.68 0.15 4.68
N VAL A 159 0.45 0.67 3.48
CA VAL A 159 1.32 0.46 2.31
C VAL A 159 2.51 1.41 2.34
N HIS A 160 3.65 0.95 1.81
CA HIS A 160 4.92 1.69 1.67
C HIS A 160 5.13 2.80 2.74
N PRO A 161 5.18 2.46 4.04
CA PRO A 161 5.27 3.45 5.13
C PRO A 161 6.59 4.25 5.13
N ASP A 162 7.56 3.84 4.31
CA ASP A 162 8.82 4.53 4.06
C ASP A 162 8.86 5.25 2.71
N LEU A 163 7.70 5.49 2.07
CA LEU A 163 7.57 6.28 0.82
C LEU A 163 8.18 7.68 0.94
N PHE A 164 8.18 8.27 2.15
CA PHE A 164 8.85 9.56 2.41
C PHE A 164 10.32 9.55 1.96
N ALA A 165 10.98 8.39 1.94
CA ALA A 165 12.37 8.24 1.52
C ALA A 165 12.59 8.54 0.02
N ALA A 166 11.52 8.69 -0.77
CA ALA A 166 11.58 9.11 -2.16
C ALA A 166 12.04 10.56 -2.34
N SER A 167 11.74 11.44 -1.37
CA SER A 167 12.12 12.86 -1.38
C SER A 167 12.95 13.27 -0.17
N TYR A 168 12.80 12.59 0.97
CA TYR A 168 13.71 12.72 2.12
C TYR A 168 14.87 11.72 1.97
N LEU A 169 15.94 12.17 1.31
CA LEU A 169 17.03 11.31 0.86
C LEU A 169 17.96 10.87 1.99
N GLU A 170 18.11 11.71 3.02
CA GLU A 170 19.04 11.52 4.13
C GLU A 170 18.44 10.71 5.28
N TRP A 171 19.23 9.80 5.84
CA TRP A 171 18.86 9.07 7.05
C TRP A 171 19.44 9.75 8.30
N ASP A 172 18.88 10.90 8.65
CA ASP A 172 19.30 11.71 9.80
C ASP A 172 18.48 11.42 11.07
N ALA A 173 18.72 12.20 12.12
CA ALA A 173 17.99 12.07 13.38
C ALA A 173 16.47 12.30 13.23
N GLU A 174 16.07 13.13 12.26
CA GLU A 174 14.67 13.45 12.00
C GLU A 174 13.95 12.28 11.32
N ALA A 175 14.55 11.73 10.26
CA ALA A 175 14.06 10.52 9.60
C ALA A 175 13.94 9.36 10.60
N LYS A 176 14.93 9.18 11.48
CA LYS A 176 14.91 8.16 12.54
C LYS A 176 13.78 8.39 13.54
N ALA A 177 13.55 9.62 13.99
CA ALA A 177 12.49 9.95 14.94
C ALA A 177 11.10 9.72 14.33
N CYS A 178 10.86 10.26 13.13
CA CYS A 178 9.60 10.07 12.40
C CYS A 178 9.30 8.59 12.10
N SER A 179 10.32 7.82 11.71
CA SER A 179 10.16 6.37 11.50
C SER A 179 9.77 5.64 12.79
N ARG A 180 10.34 6.04 13.93
CA ARG A 180 9.98 5.46 15.23
C ARG A 180 8.54 5.79 15.62
N ASP A 181 8.07 7.01 15.36
CA ASP A 181 6.69 7.39 15.63
C ASP A 181 5.70 6.59 14.78
N ILE A 182 6.01 6.37 13.49
CA ILE A 182 5.23 5.50 12.59
C ILE A 182 5.17 4.07 13.16
N LEU A 183 6.32 3.48 13.48
CA LEU A 183 6.41 2.09 13.96
C LEU A 183 5.74 1.91 15.33
N ALA A 184 5.91 2.85 16.25
CA ALA A 184 5.26 2.83 17.56
C ALA A 184 3.73 2.92 17.42
N CYS A 185 3.24 3.74 16.48
CA CYS A 185 1.81 3.80 16.20
C CYS A 185 1.32 2.46 15.63
N ALA A 186 1.99 1.91 14.62
CA ALA A 186 1.62 0.63 14.01
C ALA A 186 1.53 -0.50 15.04
N GLU A 187 2.51 -0.60 15.95
CA GLU A 187 2.50 -1.54 17.07
C GLU A 187 1.30 -1.30 17.99
N SER A 188 1.07 -0.05 18.39
CA SER A 188 0.00 0.30 19.34
C SER A 188 -1.42 0.01 18.85
N VAL A 189 -1.64 0.03 17.52
CA VAL A 189 -2.93 -0.29 16.89
C VAL A 189 -2.94 -1.68 16.24
N HIS A 190 -1.87 -2.46 16.41
CA HIS A 190 -1.67 -3.78 15.80
C HIS A 190 -1.87 -3.78 14.27
N MET A 191 -1.44 -2.72 13.59
CA MET A 191 -1.60 -2.59 12.15
C MET A 191 -0.37 -3.17 11.41
N PRO A 192 -0.57 -4.11 10.46
CA PRO A 192 0.51 -4.56 9.62
C PRO A 192 1.07 -3.44 8.74
N ILE A 193 2.33 -3.57 8.31
CA ILE A 193 2.99 -2.61 7.42
C ILE A 193 3.71 -3.30 6.26
N GLU A 194 3.72 -2.65 5.09
CA GLU A 194 4.15 -3.27 3.82
C GLU A 194 5.58 -2.92 3.40
N ILE A 195 6.39 -3.94 3.16
CA ILE A 195 7.60 -3.82 2.33
C ILE A 195 7.18 -3.86 0.86
N ASN A 196 7.17 -2.70 0.23
CA ASN A 196 6.56 -2.50 -1.08
C ASN A 196 7.53 -2.78 -2.25
N GLY A 197 7.06 -3.53 -3.24
CA GLY A 197 7.85 -3.94 -4.40
C GLY A 197 8.03 -2.87 -5.47
N GLN A 198 7.10 -1.92 -5.61
CA GLN A 198 7.15 -0.89 -6.65
C GLN A 198 8.38 -0.01 -6.50
N GLY A 199 8.69 0.44 -5.26
CA GLY A 199 9.84 1.30 -5.02
C GLY A 199 11.20 0.66 -5.38
N ILE A 200 11.26 -0.69 -5.38
CA ILE A 200 12.43 -1.47 -5.83
C ILE A 200 12.57 -1.42 -7.36
N ARG A 201 11.44 -1.43 -8.08
CA ARG A 201 11.39 -1.33 -9.55
C ARG A 201 11.53 0.10 -10.03
N ALA A 202 11.16 1.07 -9.19
CA ALA A 202 11.28 2.48 -9.48
C ALA A 202 12.74 2.90 -9.71
N LYS A 203 12.92 4.05 -10.38
CA LYS A 203 14.24 4.64 -10.56
C LYS A 203 14.87 4.89 -9.19
N LYS A 204 16.06 4.32 -8.99
CA LYS A 204 16.90 4.54 -7.81
C LYS A 204 17.19 6.02 -7.57
N VAL A 205 17.46 6.35 -6.32
CA VAL A 205 17.80 7.69 -5.86
C VAL A 205 19.22 7.72 -5.32
N VAL A 206 19.83 8.90 -5.27
CA VAL A 206 21.19 9.12 -4.76
C VAL A 206 21.11 9.95 -3.49
N SER A 207 21.57 9.39 -2.38
CA SER A 207 21.72 10.06 -1.09
C SER A 207 23.20 10.32 -0.78
N SER A 208 23.51 10.96 0.35
CA SER A 208 24.90 11.12 0.80
C SER A 208 25.65 9.78 1.01
N SER A 209 24.94 8.67 1.28
CA SER A 209 25.52 7.34 1.46
C SER A 209 25.64 6.54 0.15
N GLY A 210 25.19 7.12 -0.97
CA GLY A 210 25.26 6.53 -2.30
C GLY A 210 23.90 6.23 -2.93
N GLU A 211 23.94 5.42 -3.98
CA GLU A 211 22.75 5.00 -4.72
C GLU A 211 21.97 3.92 -3.97
N ARG A 212 20.66 4.11 -3.80
CA ARG A 212 19.75 3.18 -3.11
C ARG A 212 18.40 3.06 -3.82
N TYR A 213 17.59 2.09 -3.40
CA TYR A 213 16.17 2.05 -3.81
C TYR A 213 15.46 3.35 -3.39
N ARG A 214 14.43 3.73 -4.15
CA ARG A 214 13.62 4.90 -3.85
C ARG A 214 12.95 4.75 -2.47
N TYR A 215 12.32 3.61 -2.30
CA TYR A 215 11.86 2.92 -1.10
C TYR A 215 11.71 1.45 -1.52
N PRO A 216 11.54 0.48 -0.61
CA PRO A 216 11.86 0.53 0.80
C PRO A 216 13.34 0.83 1.08
N ILE A 217 13.64 1.41 2.25
CA ILE A 217 15.02 1.66 2.73
C ILE A 217 15.36 0.76 3.92
N GLN A 218 16.53 0.11 3.88
CA GLN A 218 16.92 -0.90 4.88
C GLN A 218 16.93 -0.33 6.30
N GLU A 219 17.25 0.95 6.45
CA GLU A 219 17.35 1.63 7.73
C GLU A 219 16.00 1.75 8.45
N PHE A 220 14.90 1.99 7.72
CA PHE A 220 13.54 1.97 8.29
C PHE A 220 13.18 0.58 8.79
N TRP A 221 13.43 -0.45 7.99
CA TRP A 221 13.11 -1.84 8.33
C TRP A 221 13.99 -2.40 9.45
N ASN A 222 15.23 -1.93 9.59
CA ASN A 222 16.07 -2.24 10.74
C ASN A 222 15.49 -1.67 12.05
N LEU A 223 14.84 -0.50 12.01
CA LEU A 223 14.12 0.03 13.18
C LEU A 223 12.85 -0.77 13.46
N ALA A 224 12.16 -1.27 12.43
CA ALA A 224 10.95 -2.06 12.60
C ALA A 224 11.17 -3.30 13.47
N ALA A 225 12.38 -3.88 13.46
CA ALA A 225 12.74 -5.02 14.31
C ALA A 225 12.75 -4.71 15.82
N GLU A 226 12.69 -3.44 16.21
CA GLU A 226 12.57 -3.01 17.61
C GLU A 226 11.11 -3.00 18.10
N TYR A 227 10.13 -3.28 17.23
CA TYR A 227 8.69 -3.21 17.51
C TYR A 227 7.98 -4.52 17.14
N ASP A 228 6.89 -4.84 17.84
CA ASP A 228 6.01 -5.97 17.53
C ASP A 228 4.97 -5.59 16.47
N VAL A 229 5.44 -5.41 15.23
CA VAL A 229 4.60 -5.03 14.08
C VAL A 229 4.55 -6.18 13.06
N PRO A 230 3.36 -6.63 12.63
CA PRO A 230 3.24 -7.63 11.57
C PRO A 230 3.74 -7.08 10.24
N ILE A 231 4.61 -7.81 9.56
CA ILE A 231 5.18 -7.37 8.28
C ILE A 231 4.50 -8.08 7.13
N VAL A 232 4.09 -7.33 6.12
CA VAL A 232 3.58 -7.85 4.86
C VAL A 232 4.48 -7.45 3.70
N THR A 233 4.40 -8.17 2.59
CA THR A 233 5.02 -7.75 1.32
C THR A 233 4.00 -7.76 0.21
N ALA A 234 4.11 -6.83 -0.72
CA ALA A 234 3.35 -6.90 -1.95
C ALA A 234 4.17 -6.34 -3.11
N ALA A 235 3.80 -6.76 -4.32
CA ALA A 235 4.45 -6.31 -5.54
C ALA A 235 4.04 -4.88 -5.91
N ASP A 236 2.83 -4.42 -5.55
CA ASP A 236 2.32 -3.11 -5.98
C ASP A 236 2.42 -3.00 -7.51
N CYS A 237 1.68 -3.90 -8.17
CA CYS A 237 1.80 -4.11 -9.61
C CYS A 237 1.13 -2.98 -10.37
N HIS A 238 1.85 -2.40 -11.34
CA HIS A 238 1.32 -1.43 -12.30
C HIS A 238 1.36 -1.96 -13.74
N LYS A 239 1.92 -3.15 -13.91
CA LYS A 239 1.83 -3.99 -15.11
C LYS A 239 1.57 -5.42 -14.66
N PRO A 240 0.88 -6.25 -15.44
CA PRO A 240 0.68 -7.66 -15.08
C PRO A 240 2.01 -8.36 -14.74
N GLU A 241 3.04 -8.15 -15.57
CA GLU A 241 4.39 -8.72 -15.39
C GLU A 241 5.09 -8.33 -14.07
N ASP A 242 4.66 -7.26 -13.40
CA ASP A 242 5.22 -6.86 -12.11
C ASP A 242 4.98 -7.92 -11.02
N MET A 243 3.91 -8.72 -11.15
CA MET A 243 3.54 -9.79 -10.21
C MET A 243 4.70 -10.77 -9.96
N LEU A 244 5.51 -11.01 -10.97
CA LEU A 244 6.65 -11.94 -10.92
C LEU A 244 7.93 -11.31 -10.36
N THR A 245 7.89 -10.03 -10.02
CA THR A 245 9.09 -9.25 -9.74
C THR A 245 9.04 -8.61 -8.37
N SER A 246 10.19 -8.20 -7.84
CA SER A 246 10.38 -7.44 -6.59
C SER A 246 10.01 -8.11 -5.25
N ARG A 247 9.02 -9.01 -5.14
CA ARG A 247 8.68 -9.65 -3.84
C ARG A 247 9.85 -10.42 -3.22
N ALA A 248 10.68 -11.07 -4.04
CA ALA A 248 11.91 -11.71 -3.57
C ALA A 248 12.91 -10.71 -2.96
N ALA A 249 12.99 -9.49 -3.51
CA ALA A 249 13.81 -8.40 -2.96
C ALA A 249 13.19 -7.84 -1.67
N CYS A 250 11.86 -7.70 -1.57
CA CYS A 250 11.17 -7.36 -0.33
C CYS A 250 11.53 -8.35 0.79
N LYS A 251 11.49 -9.65 0.50
CA LYS A 251 11.91 -10.70 1.46
C LYS A 251 13.37 -10.59 1.89
N THR A 252 14.25 -10.14 1.00
CA THR A 252 15.65 -9.91 1.33
C THR A 252 15.82 -8.75 2.33
N ILE A 253 15.02 -7.69 2.20
CA ILE A 253 15.01 -6.56 3.14
C ILE A 253 14.52 -7.01 4.52
N ALA A 254 13.42 -7.77 4.54
CA ALA A 254 12.88 -8.36 5.78
C ALA A 254 13.91 -9.26 6.48
N ALA A 255 14.55 -10.16 5.71
CA ALA A 255 15.54 -11.09 6.26
C ALA A 255 16.76 -10.38 6.84
N LYS A 256 17.24 -9.31 6.20
CA LYS A 256 18.37 -8.49 6.71
C LYS A 256 18.03 -7.76 8.01
N ALA A 257 16.77 -7.37 8.18
CA ALA A 257 16.27 -6.75 9.40
C ALA A 257 15.80 -7.77 10.45
N ASN A 258 15.85 -9.08 10.16
CA ASN A 258 15.33 -10.15 11.03
C ASN A 258 13.84 -9.98 11.39
N LEU A 259 13.04 -9.59 10.39
CA LEU A 259 11.60 -9.39 10.54
C LEU A 259 10.80 -10.68 10.36
N THR A 260 9.69 -10.79 11.08
CA THR A 260 8.73 -11.89 10.95
C THR A 260 7.56 -11.46 10.09
N PHE A 261 7.20 -12.27 9.11
CA PHE A 261 6.02 -12.00 8.28
C PHE A 261 4.73 -12.33 9.01
N ALA A 262 3.71 -11.54 8.73
CA ALA A 262 2.35 -11.83 9.11
C ALA A 262 1.84 -13.11 8.43
N ARG A 263 0.81 -13.70 9.01
CA ARG A 263 0.03 -14.79 8.47
C ARG A 263 -1.29 -14.25 7.97
N TYR A 264 -1.76 -14.82 6.88
CA TYR A 264 -3.04 -14.46 6.30
C TYR A 264 -4.04 -15.56 6.58
N ALA A 265 -5.28 -15.19 6.85
CA ALA A 265 -6.38 -16.11 7.00
C ALA A 265 -7.64 -15.56 6.33
N ILE A 266 -8.49 -16.47 5.86
CA ILE A 266 -9.85 -16.12 5.43
C ILE A 266 -10.83 -16.66 6.48
N ASP A 267 -11.61 -15.78 7.07
CA ASP A 267 -12.55 -16.12 8.13
C ASP A 267 -13.83 -16.80 7.60
N GLU A 268 -14.73 -17.18 8.49
CA GLU A 268 -15.98 -17.86 8.13
C GLU A 268 -16.96 -16.99 7.32
N ASN A 269 -16.79 -15.67 7.34
CA ASN A 269 -17.56 -14.71 6.57
C ASN A 269 -16.88 -14.39 5.22
N GLY A 270 -15.72 -14.98 4.95
CA GLY A 270 -14.94 -14.74 3.74
C GLY A 270 -14.03 -13.51 3.84
N ASN A 271 -13.89 -12.87 5.00
CA ASN A 271 -13.02 -11.70 5.16
C ASN A 271 -11.56 -12.11 5.26
N ILE A 272 -10.67 -11.29 4.69
CA ILE A 272 -9.23 -11.40 4.87
C ILE A 272 -8.83 -10.89 6.27
N ILE A 273 -8.03 -11.67 6.99
CA ILE A 273 -7.46 -11.34 8.28
C ILE A 273 -5.94 -11.46 8.18
N ILE A 274 -5.22 -10.53 8.80
CA ILE A 274 -3.76 -10.52 8.89
C ILE A 274 -3.37 -10.59 10.38
N GLN A 275 -2.48 -11.51 10.74
CA GLN A 275 -2.04 -11.78 12.12
C GLN A 275 -0.52 -11.90 12.22
#